data_AF-A0A917IVT8-F1
#
_entry.id   AF-A0A917IVT8-F1
#
_cell.length_a   1.000
_cell.length_b   1.000
_cell.length_c   1.000
_cell.angle_alpha   90.00
_cell.angle_beta   90.00
_cell.angle_gamma   90.00
#
_symmetry.space_group_name_H-M   'P 1'
#
loop_
_entity.id
_entity.type
_entity.pdbx_description
1 polymer ?
#
loop_
_entity_poly.entity_id
_entity_poly.type
_entity_poly.pdbx_seq_one_letter_code
_entity_poly.pdbx_strand_id
1 'polypeptide(L)'
;MRTNRFSKLTLLAATVATATLGTALLPAQAAEPTASLTPGTAISTKYEQHRASGESGFIGSPISDELCGVSGTGVTATGAVNPGSLECFQTFETGMITWNGLTEAHVLKGAIYQAWLANPAPLAAGGTVNTTQPITDEQPVAGGVQQFFAVANGGNGVYYWSAKTGAFFVDTGTAAGQYYVNNGGPATFGFPVSDVHTYNNGSSYLNTETGSITAHFDAQGQIVTGS
;
A
#
# COMPACT_ATOMS: atom_id res chain seq x y z
N MET A 1 -59.55 53.79 51.75
CA MET A 1 -59.52 52.36 52.15
C MET A 1 -58.08 51.89 51.98
N ARG A 2 -57.27 51.75 53.06
CA ARG A 2 -56.94 50.47 53.75
C ARG A 2 -56.67 49.33 52.72
N THR A 3 -55.52 48.65 52.67
CA THR A 3 -54.72 48.11 53.79
C THR A 3 -53.38 47.53 53.29
N ASN A 4 -52.34 47.65 54.11
CA ASN A 4 -51.08 46.88 54.09
C ASN A 4 -51.28 45.36 54.10
N ARG A 5 -50.40 44.60 53.43
CA ARG A 5 -49.98 43.26 53.86
C ARG A 5 -48.49 43.00 53.56
N PHE A 6 -47.76 42.68 54.62
CA PHE A 6 -46.41 42.13 54.62
C PHE A 6 -46.43 40.65 54.21
N SER A 7 -45.38 40.14 53.54
CA SER A 7 -45.06 38.71 53.57
C SER A 7 -43.59 38.39 53.28
N LYS A 8 -42.88 38.06 54.37
CA LYS A 8 -41.85 37.02 54.57
C LYS A 8 -40.75 36.80 53.50
N LEU A 9 -39.53 37.26 53.85
CA LEU A 9 -38.26 36.75 53.31
C LEU A 9 -38.07 35.27 53.72
N THR A 10 -37.82 34.41 52.74
CA THR A 10 -37.42 33.01 52.97
C THR A 10 -35.91 32.90 52.78
N LEU A 11 -35.20 32.46 53.81
CA LEU A 11 -33.75 32.26 53.83
C LEU A 11 -33.44 30.90 53.15
N LEU A 12 -32.74 30.89 52.02
CA LEU A 12 -32.22 29.65 51.43
C LEU A 12 -30.88 29.29 52.09
N ALA A 13 -30.81 28.09 52.67
CA ALA A 13 -29.57 27.49 53.17
C ALA A 13 -28.68 27.07 51.98
N ALA A 14 -27.42 27.52 51.97
CA ALA A 14 -26.42 27.09 51.00
C ALA A 14 -25.77 25.80 51.49
N THR A 15 -26.00 24.69 50.80
CA THR A 15 -25.31 23.41 51.03
C THR A 15 -23.95 23.48 50.34
N VAL A 16 -22.86 23.35 51.10
CA VAL A 16 -21.51 23.21 50.56
C VAL A 16 -21.32 21.79 50.05
N ALA A 17 -21.23 21.62 48.73
CA ALA A 17 -20.86 20.35 48.11
C ALA A 17 -19.34 20.17 48.16
N THR A 18 -18.87 19.13 48.83
CA THR A 18 -17.47 18.70 48.79
C THR A 18 -17.18 18.04 47.45
N ALA A 19 -16.40 18.71 46.61
CA ALA A 19 -15.90 18.14 45.35
C ALA A 19 -14.72 17.21 45.63
N THR A 20 -14.93 15.90 45.49
CA THR A 20 -13.84 14.93 45.36
C THR A 20 -13.13 15.14 44.03
N LEU A 21 -11.84 15.49 44.07
CA LEU A 21 -10.95 15.51 42.91
C LEU A 21 -10.73 14.07 42.45
N GLY A 22 -11.51 13.63 41.47
CA GLY A 22 -11.20 12.43 40.69
C GLY A 22 -10.00 12.72 39.80
N THR A 23 -8.94 11.92 39.90
CA THR A 23 -7.85 11.89 38.93
C THR A 23 -8.41 11.45 37.59
N ALA A 24 -8.77 12.40 36.74
CA ALA A 24 -9.05 12.15 35.34
C ALA A 24 -7.74 11.72 34.67
N LEU A 25 -7.60 10.42 34.42
CA LEU A 25 -6.66 9.92 33.42
C LEU A 25 -7.11 10.51 32.08
N LEU A 26 -6.42 11.56 31.62
CA LEU A 26 -6.53 12.01 30.25
C LEU A 26 -6.23 10.80 29.35
N PRO A 27 -7.03 10.54 28.29
CA PRO A 27 -6.62 9.55 27.30
C PRO A 27 -5.24 9.95 26.80
N ALA A 28 -4.32 8.99 26.75
CA ALA A 28 -3.02 9.20 26.13
C ALA A 28 -3.27 9.68 24.71
N GLN A 29 -3.05 10.98 24.46
CA GLN A 29 -2.99 11.53 23.12
C GLN A 29 -1.92 10.71 22.39
N ALA A 30 -2.31 9.94 21.38
CA ALA A 30 -1.35 9.27 20.51
C ALA A 30 -0.38 10.35 20.03
N ALA A 31 0.91 10.16 20.26
CA ALA A 31 1.93 11.07 19.75
C ALA A 31 1.70 11.21 18.24
N GLU A 32 1.58 12.45 17.75
CA GLU A 32 1.47 12.69 16.32
C GLU A 32 2.76 12.18 15.65
N PRO A 33 2.66 11.61 14.43
CA PRO A 33 3.84 11.16 13.69
C PRO A 33 4.90 12.27 13.65
N THR A 34 6.09 12.03 14.22
CA THR A 34 7.16 13.03 14.36
C THR A 34 8.12 13.07 13.16
N ALA A 35 7.81 12.34 12.10
CA ALA A 35 8.63 12.25 10.91
C ALA A 35 8.51 13.49 10.02
N SER A 36 9.62 13.91 9.43
CA SER A 36 9.70 15.12 8.61
C SER A 36 9.84 14.78 7.13
N LEU A 37 9.27 15.64 6.28
CA LEU A 37 9.63 15.68 4.86
C LEU A 37 10.88 16.52 4.71
N THR A 38 11.88 16.02 4.00
CA THR A 38 13.02 16.85 3.58
C THR A 38 12.59 17.68 2.38
N PRO A 39 12.46 19.02 2.47
CA PRO A 39 11.94 19.81 1.37
C PRO A 39 12.85 19.74 0.13
N GLY A 40 12.24 19.59 -1.05
CA GLY A 40 12.95 19.62 -2.34
C GLY A 40 13.52 18.27 -2.79
N THR A 41 13.32 17.19 -2.04
CA THR A 41 13.58 15.83 -2.51
C THR A 41 12.52 15.36 -3.50
N ALA A 42 12.83 14.32 -4.27
CA ALA A 42 11.85 13.71 -5.18
C ALA A 42 10.65 13.14 -4.41
N ILE A 43 10.87 12.59 -3.21
CA ILE A 43 9.81 12.05 -2.34
C ILE A 43 8.91 13.17 -1.82
N SER A 44 9.46 14.25 -1.27
CA SER A 44 8.64 15.38 -0.80
C SER A 44 7.86 16.04 -1.94
N THR A 45 8.48 16.20 -3.10
CA THR A 45 7.79 16.70 -4.32
C THR A 45 6.63 15.79 -4.72
N LYS A 46 6.85 14.47 -4.73
CA LYS A 46 5.81 13.50 -5.06
C LYS A 46 4.68 13.51 -4.04
N TYR A 47 4.99 13.64 -2.76
CA TYR A 47 3.99 13.74 -1.69
C TYR A 47 3.11 14.98 -1.86
N GLU A 48 3.70 16.14 -2.17
CA GLU A 48 2.95 17.37 -2.42
C GLU A 48 2.03 17.24 -3.64
N GLN A 49 2.51 16.62 -4.72
CA GLN A 49 1.72 16.32 -5.91
C GLN A 49 0.54 15.39 -5.60
N HIS A 50 0.80 14.30 -4.88
CA HIS A 50 -0.22 13.33 -4.47
C HIS A 50 -1.28 13.96 -3.55
N ARG A 51 -0.85 14.82 -2.62
CA ARG A 51 -1.75 15.56 -1.74
C ARG A 51 -2.62 16.55 -2.53
N ALA A 52 -2.04 17.23 -3.52
CA ALA A 52 -2.73 18.25 -4.30
C ALA A 52 -3.69 17.68 -5.35
N SER A 53 -3.45 16.44 -5.83
CA SER A 53 -4.28 15.81 -6.87
C SER A 53 -5.70 15.51 -6.40
N GLY A 54 -5.92 15.35 -5.09
CA GLY A 54 -7.21 14.95 -4.53
C GLY A 54 -7.62 13.52 -4.92
N GLU A 55 -6.69 12.73 -5.45
CA GLU A 55 -6.93 11.31 -5.76
C GLU A 55 -7.38 10.54 -4.52
N SER A 56 -8.26 9.56 -4.73
CA SER A 56 -8.62 8.62 -3.66
C SER A 56 -7.38 7.86 -3.17
N GLY A 57 -7.37 7.54 -1.87
CA GLY A 57 -6.23 6.87 -1.23
C GLY A 57 -5.13 7.86 -0.84
N PHE A 58 -5.47 8.95 -0.16
CA PHE A 58 -4.49 9.81 0.48
C PHE A 58 -3.68 8.98 1.51
N ILE A 59 -2.35 9.06 1.44
CA ILE A 59 -1.46 8.18 2.21
C ILE A 59 -1.24 8.64 3.65
N GLY A 60 -1.75 9.82 4.02
CA GLY A 60 -1.63 10.37 5.36
C GLY A 60 -0.33 11.13 5.58
N SER A 61 -0.05 11.45 6.85
CA SER A 61 1.18 12.11 7.26
C SER A 61 2.39 11.15 7.16
N PRO A 62 3.62 11.68 7.00
CA PRO A 62 4.83 10.86 7.08
C PRO A 62 4.96 10.22 8.47
N ILE A 63 5.39 8.96 8.52
CA ILE A 63 5.65 8.23 9.78
C ILE A 63 7.13 7.82 9.93
N SER A 64 7.91 7.91 8.85
CA SER A 64 9.37 7.83 8.88
C SER A 64 9.99 9.08 8.26
N ASP A 65 11.21 9.44 8.64
CA ASP A 65 12.01 10.33 7.79
C ASP A 65 12.32 9.64 6.45
N GLU A 66 12.74 10.42 5.46
CA GLU A 66 13.24 9.89 4.19
C GLU A 66 14.57 9.15 4.41
N LEU A 67 14.61 7.88 4.02
CA LEU A 67 15.77 7.00 4.17
C LEU A 67 16.38 6.70 2.81
N CYS A 68 17.66 7.04 2.63
CA CYS A 68 18.40 6.86 1.38
C CYS A 68 19.67 6.02 1.56
N GLY A 69 20.20 5.44 0.48
CA GLY A 69 21.50 4.75 0.47
C GLY A 69 21.50 3.34 1.07
N VAL A 70 20.34 2.70 1.18
CA VAL A 70 20.20 1.32 1.66
C VAL A 70 20.39 0.33 0.51
N SER A 71 21.53 -0.36 0.48
CA SER A 71 21.72 -1.56 -0.35
C SER A 71 21.74 -2.80 0.56
N GLY A 72 20.68 -3.63 0.53
CA GLY A 72 20.61 -4.86 1.35
C GLY A 72 19.37 -5.73 1.12
N THR A 73 19.47 -7.01 1.50
CA THR A 73 18.59 -8.14 1.14
C THR A 73 17.44 -8.45 2.12
N GLY A 74 16.57 -7.49 2.47
CA GLY A 74 15.32 -7.84 3.16
C GLY A 74 15.38 -7.92 4.70
N VAL A 75 14.45 -7.20 5.35
CA VAL A 75 13.93 -7.31 6.74
C VAL A 75 14.95 -7.25 7.88
N THR A 76 14.93 -6.14 8.64
CA THR A 76 15.47 -6.13 10.02
C THR A 76 14.33 -6.29 11.03
N ALA A 77 14.68 -6.70 12.25
CA ALA A 77 13.77 -7.10 13.33
C ALA A 77 12.76 -6.03 13.81
N THR A 78 12.70 -4.86 13.17
CA THR A 78 11.80 -3.74 13.49
C THR A 78 10.60 -3.59 12.54
N GLY A 79 10.43 -4.47 11.54
CA GLY A 79 9.28 -4.42 10.62
C GLY A 79 9.39 -3.37 9.50
N ALA A 80 10.59 -2.82 9.28
CA ALA A 80 10.87 -2.00 8.10
C ALA A 80 11.11 -2.90 6.88
N VAL A 81 10.33 -2.70 5.81
CA VAL A 81 10.56 -3.33 4.50
C VAL A 81 11.86 -2.81 3.88
N ASN A 82 12.63 -3.72 3.28
CA ASN A 82 13.87 -3.41 2.58
C ASN A 82 13.70 -3.77 1.10
N PRO A 83 13.31 -2.79 0.27
CA PRO A 83 13.07 -3.01 -1.14
C PRO A 83 14.41 -2.88 -1.88
N GLY A 84 14.98 -4.02 -2.28
CA GLY A 84 16.22 -4.07 -3.05
C GLY A 84 16.08 -3.24 -4.33
N SER A 85 16.94 -2.23 -4.50
CA SER A 85 16.97 -1.21 -5.58
C SER A 85 16.18 0.10 -5.34
N LEU A 86 15.81 0.46 -4.11
CA LEU A 86 15.45 1.86 -3.81
C LEU A 86 16.66 2.65 -3.38
N GLU A 87 16.89 3.76 -4.07
CA GLU A 87 17.91 4.69 -3.64
C GLU A 87 17.38 5.60 -2.52
N CYS A 88 16.04 5.77 -2.36
CA CYS A 88 15.38 6.34 -1.19
C CYS A 88 13.93 5.81 -0.97
N PHE A 89 13.41 5.85 0.25
CA PHE A 89 11.99 5.68 0.55
C PHE A 89 11.52 6.46 1.78
N GLN A 90 10.22 6.64 1.91
CA GLN A 90 9.56 7.18 3.09
C GLN A 90 8.20 6.51 3.29
N THR A 91 7.88 6.13 4.53
CA THR A 91 6.57 5.57 4.88
C THR A 91 5.63 6.64 5.42
N PHE A 92 4.34 6.42 5.15
CA PHE A 92 3.22 7.27 5.54
C PHE A 92 2.17 6.40 6.25
N GLU A 93 1.19 7.02 6.91
CA GLU A 93 0.17 6.33 7.71
C GLU A 93 -0.50 5.15 6.98
N THR A 94 -0.72 5.26 5.67
CA THR A 94 -1.40 4.24 4.86
C THR A 94 -0.72 3.96 3.51
N GLY A 95 0.54 4.35 3.37
CA GLY A 95 1.26 4.21 2.11
C GLY A 95 2.77 4.37 2.23
N MET A 96 3.43 4.36 1.09
CA MET A 96 4.87 4.55 0.98
C MET A 96 5.16 5.33 -0.30
N ILE A 97 6.17 6.19 -0.26
CA ILE A 97 6.76 6.76 -1.47
C ILE A 97 8.18 6.24 -1.59
N THR A 98 8.52 5.81 -2.79
CA THR A 98 9.81 5.22 -3.12
C THR A 98 10.45 6.00 -4.24
N TRP A 99 11.77 6.16 -4.23
CA TRP A 99 12.51 6.81 -5.31
C TRP A 99 13.77 6.02 -5.68
N ASN A 100 14.07 6.00 -6.99
CA ASN A 100 15.40 5.69 -7.51
C ASN A 100 15.69 6.52 -8.77
N GLY A 101 16.96 6.61 -9.16
CA GLY A 101 17.37 7.36 -10.36
C GLY A 101 16.87 6.82 -11.70
N LEU A 102 16.19 5.67 -11.73
CA LEU A 102 15.71 5.03 -12.97
C LEU A 102 14.24 5.28 -13.25
N THR A 103 13.41 5.28 -12.21
CA THR A 103 11.95 5.27 -12.31
C THR A 103 11.31 6.49 -11.67
N GLU A 104 12.11 7.31 -10.97
CA GLU A 104 11.64 8.46 -10.20
C GLU A 104 10.80 8.04 -8.99
N ALA A 105 10.00 8.98 -8.46
CA ALA A 105 9.25 8.79 -7.23
C ALA A 105 7.85 8.25 -7.52
N HIS A 106 7.46 7.17 -6.82
CA HIS A 106 6.16 6.51 -6.98
C HIS A 106 5.47 6.29 -5.65
N VAL A 107 4.14 6.45 -5.67
CA VAL A 107 3.29 6.20 -4.50
C VAL A 107 2.79 4.75 -4.52
N LEU A 108 2.98 4.03 -3.41
CA LEU A 108 2.21 2.85 -3.06
C LEU A 108 1.12 3.26 -2.06
N LYS A 109 -0.13 2.91 -2.36
CA LYS A 109 -1.28 3.21 -1.51
C LYS A 109 -2.28 2.06 -1.48
N GLY A 110 -3.25 2.18 -0.57
CA GLY A 110 -4.45 1.34 -0.57
C GLY A 110 -4.17 -0.16 -0.55
N ALA A 111 -5.01 -0.92 -1.27
CA ALA A 111 -4.97 -2.38 -1.24
C ALA A 111 -3.72 -2.97 -1.90
N ILE A 112 -3.16 -2.31 -2.92
CA ILE A 112 -1.91 -2.75 -3.56
C ILE A 112 -0.75 -2.64 -2.57
N TYR A 113 -0.64 -1.53 -1.83
CA TYR A 113 0.39 -1.37 -0.80
C TYR A 113 0.30 -2.47 0.28
N GLN A 114 -0.90 -2.75 0.78
CA GLN A 114 -1.11 -3.78 1.79
C GLN A 114 -0.76 -5.19 1.29
N ALA A 115 -1.17 -5.52 0.06
CA ALA A 115 -0.82 -6.79 -0.56
C ALA A 115 0.69 -6.90 -0.79
N TRP A 116 1.32 -5.85 -1.32
CA TRP A 116 2.76 -5.81 -1.55
C TRP A 116 3.55 -6.02 -0.26
N LEU A 117 3.21 -5.33 0.83
CA LEU A 117 3.88 -5.51 2.13
C LEU A 117 3.81 -6.96 2.64
N ALA A 118 2.65 -7.59 2.48
CA ALA A 118 2.33 -8.89 3.06
C ALA A 118 2.78 -10.08 2.19
N ASN A 119 3.40 -9.85 1.03
CA ASN A 119 3.64 -10.88 0.03
C ASN A 119 5.12 -11.30 -0.08
N PRO A 120 5.56 -12.36 0.63
CA PRO A 120 6.91 -12.91 0.51
C PRO A 120 7.03 -13.96 -0.60
N ALA A 121 6.08 -14.06 -1.54
CA ALA A 121 6.14 -15.07 -2.60
C ALA A 121 7.41 -14.92 -3.45
N PRO A 122 8.06 -16.02 -3.85
CA PRO A 122 9.27 -15.98 -4.67
C PRO A 122 8.96 -15.53 -6.10
N LEU A 123 9.88 -14.77 -6.69
CA LEU A 123 9.80 -14.29 -8.06
C LEU A 123 10.61 -15.16 -9.03
N ALA A 124 10.19 -15.20 -10.29
CA ALA A 124 10.91 -15.91 -11.36
C ALA A 124 12.35 -15.39 -11.55
N ALA A 125 12.54 -14.08 -11.44
CA ALA A 125 13.86 -13.45 -11.50
C ALA A 125 14.65 -13.53 -10.17
N GLY A 126 14.12 -14.22 -9.15
CA GLY A 126 14.68 -14.26 -7.80
C GLY A 126 14.28 -13.06 -6.94
N GLY A 127 14.44 -13.21 -5.62
CA GLY A 127 13.87 -12.30 -4.63
C GLY A 127 12.40 -12.64 -4.32
N THR A 128 11.72 -11.72 -3.63
CA THR A 128 10.32 -11.87 -3.23
C THR A 128 9.47 -10.68 -3.65
N VAL A 129 8.16 -10.86 -3.79
CA VAL A 129 7.25 -9.80 -4.26
C VAL A 129 7.36 -8.52 -3.42
N ASN A 130 7.42 -8.62 -2.10
CA ASN A 130 7.60 -7.46 -1.20
C ASN A 130 8.99 -6.78 -1.26
N THR A 131 9.84 -7.17 -2.22
CA THR A 131 11.12 -6.51 -2.52
C THR A 131 11.14 -5.83 -3.90
N THR A 132 10.05 -5.94 -4.67
CA THR A 132 9.92 -5.27 -5.98
C THR A 132 9.72 -3.77 -5.83
N GLN A 133 10.08 -3.02 -6.86
CA GLN A 133 9.96 -1.56 -6.90
C GLN A 133 8.82 -1.10 -7.77
N PRO A 134 7.94 -0.20 -7.32
CA PRO A 134 7.01 0.44 -8.23
C PRO A 134 7.78 1.19 -9.31
N ILE A 135 7.26 1.16 -10.54
CA ILE A 135 7.77 1.95 -11.68
C ILE A 135 6.69 2.84 -12.30
N THR A 136 5.49 2.80 -11.72
CA THR A 136 4.37 3.69 -12.00
C THR A 136 3.65 4.00 -10.69
N ASP A 137 2.86 5.07 -10.65
CA ASP A 137 1.75 5.13 -9.71
C ASP A 137 0.63 4.16 -10.16
N GLU A 138 -0.39 3.96 -9.32
CA GLU A 138 -1.60 3.23 -9.71
C GLU A 138 -2.24 3.87 -10.96
N GLN A 139 -2.52 3.05 -11.97
CA GLN A 139 -3.16 3.44 -13.22
C GLN A 139 -4.58 2.84 -13.27
N PRO A 140 -5.59 3.62 -13.65
CA PRO A 140 -6.96 3.10 -13.78
C PRO A 140 -7.05 2.11 -14.94
N VAL A 141 -7.77 1.02 -14.72
CA VAL A 141 -8.22 0.08 -15.74
C VAL A 141 -9.72 -0.17 -15.58
N ALA A 142 -10.39 -0.71 -16.59
CA ALA A 142 -11.81 -0.99 -16.49
C ALA A 142 -12.10 -1.92 -15.29
N GLY A 143 -12.85 -1.43 -14.30
CA GLY A 143 -13.23 -2.19 -13.11
C GLY A 143 -12.22 -2.18 -11.95
N GLY A 144 -11.10 -1.47 -12.05
CA GLY A 144 -10.08 -1.48 -11.01
C GLY A 144 -8.85 -0.61 -11.30
N VAL A 145 -7.72 -0.99 -10.73
CA VAL A 145 -6.42 -0.33 -10.95
C VAL A 145 -5.32 -1.37 -11.18
N GLN A 146 -4.24 -0.93 -11.82
CA GLN A 146 -3.00 -1.69 -11.94
C GLN A 146 -1.79 -0.83 -11.56
N GLN A 147 -0.74 -1.43 -11.04
CA GLN A 147 0.54 -0.75 -10.79
C GLN A 147 1.70 -1.66 -11.20
N PHE A 148 2.65 -1.10 -11.94
CA PHE A 148 3.79 -1.84 -12.46
C PHE A 148 4.94 -1.84 -11.46
N PHE A 149 5.65 -2.95 -11.42
CA PHE A 149 6.80 -3.15 -10.55
C PHE A 149 7.99 -3.76 -11.30
N ALA A 150 9.19 -3.26 -11.01
CA ALA A 150 10.46 -3.83 -11.43
C ALA A 150 11.01 -4.78 -10.36
N VAL A 151 11.73 -5.81 -10.81
CA VAL A 151 12.43 -6.78 -9.97
C VAL A 151 13.93 -6.56 -10.12
N ALA A 152 14.68 -6.60 -9.01
CA ALA A 152 16.10 -6.24 -8.95
C ALA A 152 17.01 -6.98 -9.96
N ASN A 153 16.63 -8.18 -10.40
CA ASN A 153 17.39 -9.00 -11.35
C ASN A 153 16.86 -8.95 -12.79
N GLY A 154 16.15 -7.88 -13.18
CA GLY A 154 15.68 -7.66 -14.56
C GLY A 154 14.33 -8.30 -14.92
N GLY A 155 13.56 -8.69 -13.91
CA GLY A 155 12.15 -9.11 -14.07
C GLY A 155 11.17 -7.94 -13.91
N ASN A 156 9.91 -8.17 -14.23
CA ASN A 156 8.81 -7.22 -14.00
C ASN A 156 7.57 -7.94 -13.48
N GLY A 157 6.69 -7.20 -12.82
CA GLY A 157 5.35 -7.69 -12.51
C GLY A 157 4.36 -6.56 -12.36
N VAL A 158 3.09 -6.94 -12.22
CA VAL A 158 1.99 -6.00 -12.15
C VAL A 158 1.07 -6.41 -11.02
N TYR A 159 0.84 -5.50 -10.08
CA TYR A 159 -0.29 -5.65 -9.17
C TYR A 159 -1.56 -5.21 -9.88
N TYR A 160 -2.59 -6.04 -9.81
CA TYR A 160 -3.94 -5.67 -10.21
C TYR A 160 -4.84 -5.69 -8.99
N TRP A 161 -5.72 -4.70 -8.88
CA TRP A 161 -6.75 -4.68 -7.86
C TRP A 161 -8.12 -4.42 -8.48
N SER A 162 -9.12 -5.16 -8.01
CA SER A 162 -10.54 -4.82 -8.17
C SER A 162 -11.27 -4.98 -6.84
N ALA A 163 -12.42 -4.33 -6.70
CA ALA A 163 -13.27 -4.49 -5.52
C ALA A 163 -13.75 -5.94 -5.30
N LYS A 164 -13.85 -6.74 -6.38
CA LYS A 164 -14.34 -8.12 -6.33
C LYS A 164 -13.24 -9.11 -5.98
N THR A 165 -12.02 -8.89 -6.47
CA THR A 165 -10.92 -9.86 -6.34
C THR A 165 -9.94 -9.51 -5.24
N GLY A 166 -9.75 -8.23 -4.93
CA GLY A 166 -8.61 -7.78 -4.13
C GLY A 166 -7.36 -7.60 -4.99
N ALA A 167 -6.22 -7.37 -4.33
CA ALA A 167 -4.94 -7.08 -4.98
C ALA A 167 -4.10 -8.36 -5.12
N PHE A 168 -3.70 -8.68 -6.35
CA PHE A 168 -2.82 -9.82 -6.64
C PHE A 168 -1.71 -9.45 -7.61
N PHE A 169 -0.57 -10.09 -7.42
CA PHE A 169 0.64 -9.88 -8.19
C PHE A 169 0.74 -10.85 -9.36
N VAL A 170 0.91 -10.30 -10.55
CA VAL A 170 1.21 -11.04 -11.76
C VAL A 170 2.70 -10.88 -12.09
N ASP A 171 3.49 -11.90 -11.77
CA ASP A 171 4.91 -11.97 -12.16
C ASP A 171 5.03 -12.27 -13.67
N THR A 172 5.45 -11.27 -14.45
CA THR A 172 5.61 -11.39 -15.91
C THR A 172 6.89 -12.12 -16.33
N GLY A 173 7.75 -12.49 -15.37
CA GLY A 173 8.85 -13.43 -15.60
C GLY A 173 8.39 -14.89 -15.69
N THR A 174 7.12 -15.17 -15.40
CA THR A 174 6.51 -16.50 -15.56
C THR A 174 5.73 -16.60 -16.87
N ALA A 175 5.57 -17.81 -17.41
CA ALA A 175 4.85 -18.01 -18.67
C ALA A 175 3.37 -17.63 -18.58
N ALA A 176 2.68 -17.98 -17.48
CA ALA A 176 1.27 -17.66 -17.28
C ALA A 176 1.05 -16.16 -17.06
N GLY A 177 1.90 -15.52 -16.25
CA GLY A 177 1.82 -14.08 -16.02
C GLY A 177 2.12 -13.28 -17.29
N GLN A 178 3.14 -13.68 -18.05
CA GLN A 178 3.46 -13.05 -19.33
C GLN A 178 2.34 -13.25 -20.36
N TYR A 179 1.76 -14.45 -20.43
CA TYR A 179 0.62 -14.73 -21.32
C TYR A 179 -0.57 -13.83 -20.98
N TYR A 180 -0.93 -13.73 -19.69
CA TYR A 180 -2.04 -12.89 -19.23
C TYR A 180 -1.86 -11.44 -19.66
N VAL A 181 -0.70 -10.84 -19.38
CA VAL A 181 -0.44 -9.42 -19.71
C VAL A 181 -0.42 -9.19 -21.22
N ASN A 182 0.25 -10.06 -21.99
CA ASN A 182 0.38 -9.90 -23.45
C ASN A 182 -0.93 -10.08 -24.21
N ASN A 183 -1.91 -10.80 -23.64
CA ASN A 183 -3.18 -11.12 -24.29
C ASN A 183 -4.37 -10.31 -23.74
N GLY A 184 -4.10 -9.14 -23.16
CA GLY A 184 -5.13 -8.15 -22.79
C GLY A 184 -5.51 -8.10 -21.30
N GLY A 185 -4.87 -8.92 -20.46
CA GLY A 185 -4.98 -8.85 -19.01
C GLY A 185 -6.43 -8.85 -18.51
N PRO A 186 -6.83 -7.91 -17.63
CA PRO A 186 -8.19 -7.89 -17.08
C PRO A 186 -9.29 -7.76 -18.12
N ALA A 187 -9.02 -7.13 -19.27
CA ALA A 187 -10.03 -6.94 -20.30
C ALA A 187 -10.42 -8.25 -21.00
N THR A 188 -9.49 -9.22 -21.06
CA THR A 188 -9.70 -10.52 -21.72
C THR A 188 -10.06 -11.61 -20.72
N PHE A 189 -9.34 -11.65 -19.58
CA PHE A 189 -9.42 -12.77 -18.64
C PHE A 189 -10.12 -12.39 -17.32
N GLY A 190 -10.51 -11.12 -17.15
CA GLY A 190 -10.91 -10.59 -15.85
C GLY A 190 -9.73 -10.45 -14.90
N PHE A 191 -9.97 -9.88 -13.72
CA PHE A 191 -8.91 -9.65 -12.73
C PHE A 191 -8.34 -10.97 -12.20
N PRO A 192 -7.06 -10.99 -11.79
CA PRO A 192 -6.51 -12.14 -11.07
C PRO A 192 -7.26 -12.36 -9.76
N VAL A 193 -7.43 -13.62 -9.37
CA VAL A 193 -8.00 -14.03 -8.06
C VAL A 193 -6.96 -14.76 -7.19
N SER A 194 -5.74 -14.89 -7.69
CA SER A 194 -4.56 -15.36 -6.97
C SER A 194 -3.32 -14.68 -7.55
N ASP A 195 -2.21 -14.72 -6.81
CA ASP A 195 -0.90 -14.47 -7.41
C ASP A 195 -0.57 -15.56 -8.44
N VAL A 196 0.40 -15.30 -9.32
CA VAL A 196 0.94 -16.34 -10.19
C VAL A 196 1.73 -17.34 -9.37
N HIS A 197 1.49 -18.62 -9.60
CA HIS A 197 2.22 -19.71 -8.96
C HIS A 197 3.08 -20.45 -9.96
N THR A 198 4.34 -20.73 -9.60
CA THR A 198 5.31 -21.45 -10.42
C THR A 198 5.58 -22.84 -9.85
N TYR A 199 5.66 -23.83 -10.72
CA TYR A 199 5.99 -25.21 -10.38
C TYR A 199 7.46 -25.52 -10.68
N ASN A 200 8.01 -26.55 -10.02
CA ASN A 200 9.41 -26.98 -10.21
C ASN A 200 9.76 -27.40 -11.64
N ASN A 201 8.78 -27.78 -12.45
CA ASN A 201 8.96 -28.13 -13.86
C ASN A 201 9.01 -26.91 -14.81
N GLY A 202 8.99 -25.68 -14.27
CA GLY A 202 9.00 -24.44 -15.05
C GLY A 202 7.63 -24.02 -15.61
N SER A 203 6.58 -24.82 -15.39
CA SER A 203 5.22 -24.37 -15.66
C SER A 203 4.72 -23.41 -14.58
N SER A 204 3.76 -22.59 -14.93
CA SER A 204 3.13 -21.61 -14.06
C SER A 204 1.63 -21.57 -14.31
N TYR A 205 0.87 -21.17 -13.29
CA TYR A 205 -0.56 -20.94 -13.46
C TYR A 205 -1.01 -19.65 -12.77
N LEU A 206 -2.08 -19.06 -13.31
CA LEU A 206 -2.75 -17.89 -12.78
C LEU A 206 -4.26 -18.13 -12.81
N ASN A 207 -4.92 -17.95 -11.66
CA ASN A 207 -6.38 -17.94 -11.60
C ASN A 207 -6.89 -16.52 -11.83
N THR A 208 -7.91 -16.40 -12.67
CA THR A 208 -8.58 -15.15 -13.04
C THR A 208 -10.08 -15.29 -12.83
N GLU A 209 -10.83 -14.20 -12.92
CA GLU A 209 -12.29 -14.23 -12.80
C GLU A 209 -12.98 -15.10 -13.86
N THR A 210 -12.36 -15.31 -15.02
CA THR A 210 -12.96 -16.07 -16.13
C THR A 210 -12.43 -17.50 -16.26
N GLY A 211 -11.39 -17.86 -15.50
CA GLY A 211 -10.80 -19.20 -15.54
C GLY A 211 -9.32 -19.20 -15.14
N SER A 212 -8.63 -20.30 -15.42
CA SER A 212 -7.21 -20.47 -15.11
C SER A 212 -6.38 -20.45 -16.39
N ILE A 213 -5.22 -19.78 -16.32
CA ILE A 213 -4.18 -19.82 -17.36
C ILE A 213 -3.10 -20.74 -16.84
N THR A 214 -2.77 -21.81 -17.58
CA THR A 214 -1.61 -22.66 -17.31
C THR A 214 -0.68 -22.59 -18.51
N ALA A 215 0.59 -22.25 -18.27
CA ALA A 215 1.57 -22.10 -19.33
C ALA A 215 2.99 -22.43 -18.86
N HIS A 216 3.85 -22.76 -19.81
CA HIS A 216 5.29 -22.93 -19.61
C HIS A 216 6.06 -22.30 -20.78
N PHE A 217 7.36 -22.09 -20.58
CA PHE A 217 8.26 -21.75 -21.67
C PHE A 217 8.82 -23.02 -22.31
N ASP A 218 8.79 -23.11 -23.64
CA ASP A 218 9.49 -24.17 -24.37
C ASP A 218 11.01 -23.93 -24.40
N ALA A 219 11.75 -24.84 -25.06
CA ALA A 219 13.21 -24.74 -25.17
C ALA A 219 13.69 -23.50 -25.95
N GLN A 220 12.80 -22.83 -26.68
CA GLN A 220 13.04 -21.61 -27.44
C GLN A 220 12.56 -20.36 -26.69
N GLY A 221 12.08 -20.52 -25.45
CA GLY A 221 11.53 -19.44 -24.63
C GLY A 221 10.15 -18.95 -25.10
N GLN A 222 9.46 -19.71 -25.96
CA GLN A 222 8.10 -19.37 -26.39
C GLN A 222 7.09 -19.85 -25.35
N ILE A 223 6.02 -19.08 -25.19
CA ILE A 223 4.93 -19.44 -24.28
C ILE A 223 4.10 -20.55 -24.94
N VAL A 224 4.00 -21.68 -24.24
CA VAL A 224 3.08 -22.76 -24.57
C VAL A 224 2.00 -22.84 -23.50
N THR A 225 0.76 -22.58 -23.90
CA THR A 225 -0.43 -22.73 -23.05
C THR A 225 -0.93 -24.17 -23.09
N GLY A 226 -1.34 -24.72 -21.95
CA GLY A 226 -1.92 -26.06 -21.84
C GLY A 226 -3.21 -26.04 -21.03
N SER A 227 -4.22 -26.75 -21.51
CA SER A 227 -5.53 -26.97 -20.87
C SER A 227 -5.42 -27.80 -19.60
#